data_AF-A0A935E429-F1
#
_entry.id   AF-A0A935E429-F1
#
_cell.length_a   1.000
_cell.length_b   1.000
_cell.length_c   1.000
_cell.angle_alpha   90.00
_cell.angle_beta   90.00
_cell.angle_gamma   90.00
#
_symmetry.space_group_name_H-M   'P 1'
#
loop_
_entity.id
_entity.type
_entity.pdbx_description
1 polymer ?
#
loop_
_entity_poly.entity_id
_entity_poly.type
_entity_poly.pdbx_seq_one_letter_code
_entity_poly.pdbx_strand_id
1 'polypeptide(L)'
;MSIHLDLAAHLESHFGEHLERPVEIKLDALIAHFQNGVSLEARFADPHAYAIAWAWGEAELRIDTAPVHAELATFPNHLHGPDGGLYADPLTLPGATPWDNLQRVIAALLADPLLDPLTPSTGA
;
A
#
# COMPACT_ATOMS: atom_id res chain seq x y z
N MET A 1 20.21 0.20 -10.15
CA MET A 1 18.93 0.81 -10.55
C MET A 1 18.23 1.25 -9.28
N SER A 2 17.49 2.36 -9.28
CA SER A 2 16.69 2.76 -8.11
C SER A 2 15.46 1.85 -8.01
N ILE A 3 15.20 1.27 -6.85
CA ILE A 3 14.04 0.41 -6.57
C ILE A 3 12.72 1.06 -7.02
N HIS A 4 12.57 2.37 -6.81
CA HIS A 4 11.36 3.11 -7.20
C HIS A 4 11.23 3.31 -8.71
N LEU A 5 12.33 3.44 -9.45
CA LEU A 5 12.30 3.52 -10.92
C LEU A 5 11.79 2.20 -11.51
N ASP A 6 12.29 1.07 -11.01
CA ASP A 6 11.84 -0.26 -11.43
C ASP A 6 10.37 -0.48 -11.07
N LEU A 7 9.95 -0.06 -9.87
CA LEU A 7 8.55 -0.16 -9.45
C LEU A 7 7.61 0.69 -10.30
N ALA A 8 7.97 1.92 -10.64
CA ALA A 8 7.14 2.76 -11.50
C ALA A 8 6.97 2.17 -12.89
N ALA A 9 8.04 1.62 -13.48
CA ALA A 9 7.94 0.96 -14.79
C ALA A 9 6.99 -0.24 -14.76
N HIS A 10 7.05 -1.08 -13.71
CA HIS A 10 6.09 -2.18 -13.53
C HIS A 10 4.67 -1.68 -13.31
N LEU A 11 4.50 -0.62 -12.50
CA LEU A 11 3.21 -0.02 -12.20
C LEU A 11 2.54 0.53 -13.45
N GLU A 12 3.25 1.32 -14.25
CA GLU A 12 2.73 1.86 -15.51
C GLU A 12 2.42 0.76 -16.52
N SER A 13 3.26 -0.29 -16.58
CA SER A 13 3.01 -1.43 -17.47
C SER A 13 1.80 -2.26 -17.05
N HIS A 14 1.50 -2.39 -15.77
CA HIS A 14 0.45 -3.29 -15.27
C HIS A 14 -0.88 -2.57 -14.99
N PHE A 15 -0.84 -1.34 -14.50
CA PHE A 15 -2.00 -0.55 -14.09
C PHE A 15 -2.18 0.74 -14.88
N GLY A 16 -1.45 0.93 -15.99
CA GLY A 16 -1.47 2.16 -16.78
C GLY A 16 -2.87 2.63 -17.19
N GLU A 17 -3.78 1.70 -17.50
CA GLU A 17 -5.17 2.02 -17.85
C GLU A 17 -6.02 2.55 -16.69
N HIS A 18 -5.57 2.37 -15.44
CA HIS A 18 -6.22 2.85 -14.23
C HIS A 18 -5.60 4.15 -13.70
N LEU A 19 -4.45 4.57 -14.24
CA LEU A 19 -3.79 5.80 -13.83
C LEU A 19 -4.52 7.03 -14.37
N GLU A 20 -4.64 8.05 -13.53
CA GLU A 20 -5.11 9.37 -13.92
C GLU A 20 -3.99 10.16 -14.63
N ARG A 21 -2.73 9.91 -14.24
CA ARG A 21 -1.52 10.55 -14.76
C ARG A 21 -0.30 9.63 -14.60
N PRO A 22 0.80 9.88 -15.34
CA PRO A 22 2.03 9.10 -15.20
C PRO A 22 2.54 9.06 -13.76
N VAL A 23 3.27 7.98 -13.41
CA VAL A 23 3.81 7.81 -12.06
C VAL A 23 4.91 8.84 -11.81
N GLU A 24 4.83 9.53 -10.68
CA GLU A 24 5.88 10.46 -10.26
C GLU A 24 6.93 9.73 -9.43
N ILE A 25 8.20 10.00 -9.72
CA ILE A 25 9.33 9.49 -8.95
C ILE A 25 9.92 10.62 -8.11
N LYS A 26 10.10 10.36 -6.82
CA LYS A 26 10.89 11.17 -5.89
C LYS A 26 12.18 10.40 -5.54
N LEU A 27 13.02 10.98 -4.68
CA LEU A 27 14.31 10.37 -4.32
C LEU A 27 14.14 9.02 -3.61
N ASP A 28 13.13 8.91 -2.74
CA ASP A 28 12.87 7.79 -1.84
C ASP A 28 11.41 7.27 -1.92
N ALA A 29 10.65 7.74 -2.91
CA ALA A 29 9.25 7.42 -3.09
C ALA A 29 8.84 7.34 -4.56
N LEU A 30 7.77 6.60 -4.82
CA LEU A 30 6.95 6.75 -6.02
C LEU A 30 5.55 7.21 -5.62
N ILE A 31 4.91 8.00 -6.47
CA ILE A 31 3.56 8.52 -6.26
C ILE A 31 2.72 8.18 -7.48
N ALA A 32 1.58 7.53 -7.26
CA ALA A 32 0.62 7.15 -8.28
C ALA A 32 -0.75 7.74 -7.95
N HIS A 33 -1.43 8.25 -8.98
CA HIS A 33 -2.79 8.76 -8.89
C HIS A 33 -3.68 7.95 -9.82
N PHE A 34 -4.75 7.39 -9.27
CA PHE A 34 -5.66 6.49 -9.98
C PHE A 34 -7.00 7.17 -10.28
N GLN A 35 -7.64 6.75 -11.37
CA GLN A 35 -8.92 7.30 -11.84
C GLN A 35 -10.08 7.09 -10.85
N ASN A 36 -9.95 6.18 -9.88
CA ASN A 36 -10.94 5.99 -8.81
C ASN A 36 -10.78 6.99 -7.64
N GLY A 37 -9.85 7.94 -7.74
CA GLY A 37 -9.59 8.98 -6.74
C GLY A 37 -8.51 8.60 -5.72
N VAL A 38 -7.93 7.40 -5.79
CA VAL A 38 -6.84 7.00 -4.90
C VAL A 38 -5.56 7.74 -5.26
N SER A 39 -4.94 8.37 -4.27
CA SER A 39 -3.57 8.89 -4.36
C SER A 39 -2.66 8.07 -3.46
N LEU A 40 -1.72 7.33 -4.03
CA LEU A 40 -0.83 6.40 -3.34
C LEU A 40 0.61 6.90 -3.37
N GLU A 41 1.30 6.82 -2.24
CA GLU A 41 2.74 7.02 -2.12
C GLU A 41 3.37 5.75 -1.54
N ALA A 42 4.38 5.20 -2.23
CA ALA A 42 5.12 4.03 -1.76
C ALA A 42 6.61 4.34 -1.59
N ARG A 43 7.13 3.99 -0.41
CA ARG A 43 8.54 4.07 -0.02
C ARG A 43 9.05 2.67 0.33
N PHE A 44 10.08 2.22 -0.37
CA PHE A 44 10.75 0.95 -0.07
C PHE A 44 12.23 1.24 0.19
N ALA A 45 12.69 0.89 1.39
CA ALA A 45 14.13 0.84 1.67
C ALA A 45 14.72 -0.50 1.22
N ASP A 46 14.01 -1.59 1.50
CA ASP A 46 14.32 -2.95 1.08
C ASP A 46 13.06 -3.85 1.16
N PRO A 47 13.11 -5.13 0.74
CA PRO A 47 11.96 -6.05 0.78
C PRO A 47 11.29 -6.25 2.15
N HIS A 48 11.96 -5.94 3.26
CA HIS A 48 11.45 -6.08 4.63
C HIS A 48 11.10 -4.73 5.28
N ALA A 49 11.43 -3.60 4.64
CA ALA A 49 11.28 -2.27 5.19
C ALA A 49 10.61 -1.31 4.19
N TYR A 50 9.35 -0.98 4.45
CA TYR A 50 8.53 -0.16 3.55
C TYR A 50 7.40 0.58 4.26
N ALA A 51 6.90 1.59 3.55
CA ALA A 51 5.72 2.37 3.87
C ALA A 51 4.89 2.56 2.59
N ILE A 52 3.62 2.19 2.61
CA ILE A 52 2.68 2.38 1.50
C ILE A 52 1.48 3.15 2.06
N ALA A 53 1.41 4.43 1.77
CA ALA A 53 0.33 5.32 2.21
C ALA A 53 -0.60 5.62 1.05
N TRP A 54 -1.89 5.80 1.33
CA TRP A 54 -2.82 6.33 0.35
C TRP A 54 -3.90 7.20 0.97
N ALA A 55 -4.45 8.07 0.14
CA ALA A 55 -5.59 8.90 0.47
C ALA A 55 -6.74 8.65 -0.52
N TRP A 56 -7.96 8.71 -0.01
CA TRP A 56 -9.20 8.66 -0.80
C TRP A 56 -10.29 9.52 -0.13
N GLY A 57 -10.68 10.61 -0.78
CA GLY A 57 -11.52 11.63 -0.15
C GLY A 57 -10.81 12.22 1.08
N GLU A 58 -11.46 12.15 2.24
CA GLU A 58 -10.90 12.61 3.52
C GLU A 58 -10.19 11.49 4.31
N ALA A 59 -10.18 10.26 3.79
CA ALA A 59 -9.56 9.12 4.46
C ALA A 59 -8.08 9.03 4.10
N GLU A 60 -7.24 8.82 5.11
CA GLU A 60 -5.82 8.50 4.96
C GLU A 60 -5.55 7.14 5.62
N LEU A 61 -4.91 6.25 4.88
CA LEU A 61 -4.57 4.91 5.32
C LEU A 61 -3.12 4.60 4.98
N ARG A 62 -2.54 3.63 5.68
CA ARG A 62 -1.14 3.28 5.46
C ARG A 62 -0.80 1.88 5.92
N ILE A 63 0.07 1.21 5.17
CA ILE A 63 0.77 0.01 5.62
C ILE A 63 2.23 0.35 5.88
N ASP A 64 2.69 0.12 7.11
CA ASP A 64 4.07 0.37 7.53
C ASP A 64 4.69 -0.88 8.15
N THR A 65 6.01 -0.99 8.06
CA THR A 65 6.82 -1.97 8.82
C THR A 65 7.46 -1.37 10.07
N ALA A 66 7.25 -0.07 10.34
CA ALA A 66 7.84 0.65 11.48
C ALA A 66 6.97 1.87 11.91
N PRO A 67 6.86 2.17 13.22
CA PRO A 67 7.39 1.42 14.37
C PRO A 67 6.73 0.03 14.47
N VAL A 68 7.39 -0.90 15.17
CA VAL A 68 6.92 -2.30 15.19
C VAL A 68 5.87 -2.54 16.28
N HIS A 69 4.89 -3.38 15.98
CA HIS A 69 3.78 -3.74 16.87
C HIS A 69 3.69 -5.28 17.01
N ALA A 70 4.41 -5.83 17.99
CA ALA A 70 4.61 -7.28 18.17
C ALA A 70 3.33 -8.05 18.50
N GLU A 71 2.30 -7.35 18.94
CA GLU A 71 0.97 -7.87 19.27
C GLU A 71 0.11 -8.20 18.04
N LEU A 72 0.46 -7.69 16.85
CA LEU A 72 -0.31 -7.91 15.64
C LEU A 72 0.10 -9.21 14.94
N ALA A 73 -0.90 -9.90 14.36
CA ALA A 73 -0.71 -11.18 13.69
C ALA A 73 0.25 -11.11 12.48
N THR A 74 0.43 -9.93 11.89
CA THR A 74 1.24 -9.67 10.71
C THR A 74 2.56 -9.00 11.06
N PHE A 75 3.03 -9.08 12.31
CA PHE A 75 4.31 -8.48 12.69
C PHE A 75 5.44 -8.82 11.66
N PRO A 76 6.21 -7.83 11.19
CA PRO A 76 6.23 -6.43 11.63
C PRO A 76 5.23 -5.48 10.94
N ASN A 77 4.63 -5.87 9.81
CA ASN A 77 3.76 -4.99 9.04
C ASN A 77 2.36 -4.85 9.65
N HIS A 78 1.77 -3.67 9.50
CA HIS A 78 0.47 -3.33 10.06
C HIS A 78 -0.22 -2.25 9.22
N LEU A 79 -1.54 -2.23 9.31
CA LEU A 79 -2.41 -1.27 8.63
C LEU A 79 -2.89 -0.21 9.62
N HIS A 80 -2.67 1.05 9.28
CA HIS A 80 -3.38 2.21 9.83
C HIS A 80 -4.68 2.39 9.06
N GLY A 81 -5.81 2.23 9.75
CA GLY A 81 -7.15 2.40 9.19
C GLY A 81 -7.61 3.86 9.15
N PRO A 82 -8.75 4.12 8.49
CA PRO A 82 -9.27 5.48 8.30
C PRO A 82 -9.82 6.11 9.59
N ASP A 83 -10.07 5.30 10.62
CA ASP A 83 -10.46 5.72 11.97
C ASP A 83 -9.26 6.00 12.90
N GLY A 84 -8.03 5.90 12.38
CA GLY A 84 -6.79 5.98 13.14
C GLY A 84 -6.45 4.70 13.92
N GLY A 85 -7.23 3.63 13.75
CA GLY A 85 -6.99 2.32 14.33
C GLY A 85 -5.80 1.61 13.71
N LEU A 86 -5.29 0.61 14.45
CA LEU A 86 -4.18 -0.23 14.03
C LEU A 86 -4.66 -1.67 13.85
N TYR A 87 -4.38 -2.24 12.68
CA TYR A 87 -4.88 -3.55 12.27
C TYR A 87 -3.76 -4.43 11.74
N ALA A 88 -3.98 -5.74 11.76
CA ALA A 88 -3.14 -6.66 10.99
C ALA A 88 -3.25 -6.32 9.50
N ASP A 89 -2.12 -6.24 8.81
CA ASP A 89 -2.09 -5.93 7.38
C ASP A 89 -2.42 -7.19 6.54
N PRO A 90 -3.54 -7.20 5.81
CA PRO A 90 -3.96 -8.39 5.06
C PRO A 90 -3.29 -8.51 3.68
N LEU A 91 -2.52 -7.52 3.24
CA LEU A 91 -2.08 -7.39 1.84
C LEU A 91 -0.60 -7.68 1.64
N THR A 92 0.27 -7.20 2.53
CA THR A 92 1.72 -7.28 2.32
C THR A 92 2.40 -8.38 3.13
N LEU A 93 3.53 -8.85 2.60
CA LEU A 93 4.38 -9.86 3.21
C LEU A 93 5.84 -9.36 3.21
N PRO A 94 6.43 -9.04 4.37
CA PRO A 94 7.84 -8.69 4.47
C PRO A 94 8.73 -9.82 3.90
N GLY A 95 9.74 -9.43 3.11
CA GLY A 95 10.63 -10.34 2.40
C GLY A 95 10.11 -10.78 1.03
N ALA A 96 8.84 -10.55 0.68
CA ALA A 96 8.37 -10.64 -0.70
C ALA A 96 8.98 -9.53 -1.55
N THR A 97 8.92 -9.67 -2.88
CA THR A 97 9.46 -8.60 -3.72
C THR A 97 8.66 -7.31 -3.51
N PRO A 98 9.30 -6.13 -3.57
CA PRO A 98 8.61 -4.84 -3.46
C PRO A 98 7.43 -4.72 -4.45
N TRP A 99 7.58 -5.29 -5.64
CA TRP A 99 6.52 -5.32 -6.64
C TRP A 99 5.34 -6.20 -6.22
N ASP A 100 5.57 -7.40 -5.67
CA ASP A 100 4.49 -8.28 -5.22
C ASP A 100 3.62 -7.61 -4.14
N ASN A 101 4.25 -6.91 -3.20
CA ASN A 101 3.53 -6.17 -2.16
C ASN A 101 2.76 -4.98 -2.75
N LEU A 102 3.43 -4.17 -3.58
CA LEU A 102 2.80 -2.99 -4.19
C LEU A 102 1.63 -3.37 -5.11
N GLN A 103 1.78 -4.42 -5.91
CA GLN A 103 0.74 -4.90 -6.81
C GLN A 103 -0.51 -5.37 -6.05
N ARG A 104 -0.35 -6.10 -4.93
CA ARG A 104 -1.47 -6.54 -4.08
C ARG A 104 -2.21 -5.35 -3.49
N VAL A 105 -1.49 -4.35 -3.00
CA VAL A 105 -2.09 -3.13 -2.46
C VAL A 105 -2.86 -2.39 -3.54
N ILE A 106 -2.24 -2.08 -4.68
CA ILE A 106 -2.91 -1.36 -5.78
C ILE A 106 -4.17 -2.11 -6.24
N ALA A 107 -4.09 -3.43 -6.44
CA ALA A 107 -5.24 -4.23 -6.84
C ALA A 107 -6.40 -4.15 -5.84
N ALA A 108 -6.10 -4.19 -4.53
CA ALA A 108 -7.11 -4.02 -3.48
C ALA A 108 -7.72 -2.61 -3.50
N LEU A 109 -6.90 -1.56 -3.62
CA LEU A 109 -7.37 -0.17 -3.61
C LEU A 109 -8.20 0.21 -4.84
N LEU A 110 -7.94 -0.42 -5.98
CA LEU A 110 -8.79 -0.26 -7.16
C LEU A 110 -10.20 -0.84 -6.95
N ALA A 111 -10.33 -1.87 -6.11
CA ALA A 111 -11.62 -2.48 -5.78
C ALA A 111 -12.33 -1.80 -4.59
N ASP A 112 -11.59 -1.52 -3.52
CA ASP A 112 -12.09 -0.85 -2.30
C ASP A 112 -10.99 0.00 -1.67
N PRO A 113 -11.03 1.34 -1.82
CA PRO A 113 -10.06 2.25 -1.23
C PRO A 113 -10.02 2.28 0.30
N LEU A 114 -11.11 1.90 0.98
CA LEU A 114 -11.21 1.95 2.45
C LEU A 114 -10.85 0.64 3.14
N LEU A 115 -10.76 -0.45 2.38
CA LEU A 115 -10.51 -1.81 2.89
C LEU A 115 -11.51 -2.23 3.99
N ASP A 116 -12.77 -1.78 3.88
CA ASP A 116 -13.82 -1.93 4.91
C ASP A 116 -14.60 -3.25 4.71
N PRO A 117 -14.77 -4.10 5.71
CA PRO A 117 -13.71 -4.86 6.34
C PRO A 117 -13.69 -6.33 5.91
N LEU A 118 -12.47 -6.83 5.71
CA LEU A 118 -11.99 -8.16 6.12
C LEU A 118 -12.10 -8.36 7.65
N THR A 119 -13.24 -8.03 8.26
CA THR A 119 -13.51 -8.33 9.68
C THR A 119 -13.78 -9.83 9.78
N PRO A 120 -13.24 -10.53 10.79
CA PRO A 120 -13.88 -11.77 11.20
C PRO A 120 -15.30 -11.39 11.60
N SER A 121 -16.28 -11.98 10.93
CA SER A 121 -17.64 -12.00 11.44
C SER A 121 -17.56 -12.35 12.92
N THR A 122 -17.98 -11.45 13.81
CA THR A 122 -18.31 -11.81 15.17
C THR A 122 -19.50 -12.76 15.07
N GLY A 123 -19.19 -14.05 14.86
CA GLY A 123 -20.15 -15.12 14.76
C GLY A 123 -20.60 -15.50 16.16
N ALA A 124 -21.88 -15.22 16.43
CA ALA A 124 -22.79 -15.82 17.41
C ALA A 124 -22.30 -15.95 18.87
#